data_AF-A0A6P1JJK0-F1
#
_entry.id   AF-A0A6P1JJK0-F1
#
_cell.length_a   1.000
_cell.length_b   1.000
_cell.length_c   1.000
_cell.angle_alpha   90.00
_cell.angle_beta   90.00
_cell.angle_gamma   90.00
#
_symmetry.space_group_name_H-M   'P 1'
#
loop_
_entity.id
_entity.type
_entity.pdbx_description
1 polymer ?
#
loop_
_entity_poly.entity_id
_entity_poly.type
_entity_poly.pdbx_seq_one_letter_code
_entity_poly.pdbx_strand_id
1 'polypeptide(L)'
;MIPQLSEGEQKALIASLARQRLRRFRAATTGDRDAVALYLLDAELAAHLHAAVRFAEVALREALHRSLAAAYGERWFQTQRGLLDKKVDAAFGEAEATVGIGAPAGKIIAHVMLGTWVNLLGKGDEKLDGTRAHYVRDL
;
A
#
# COMPACT_ATOMS: atom_id res chain seq x y z
N MET A 1 -15.52 -11.42 16.08
CA MET A 1 -15.76 -12.79 16.57
C MET A 1 -15.39 -13.70 15.43
N ILE A 2 -14.31 -14.47 15.56
CA ILE A 2 -13.91 -15.42 14.52
C ILE A 2 -15.06 -16.42 14.33
N PRO A 3 -15.64 -16.55 13.12
CA PRO A 3 -16.64 -17.56 12.87
C PRO A 3 -16.04 -18.95 13.15
N GLN A 4 -16.69 -19.69 14.05
CA GLN A 4 -16.34 -21.08 14.31
C GLN A 4 -16.77 -21.92 13.10
N LEU A 5 -15.80 -22.28 12.25
CA LEU A 5 -16.03 -23.19 11.13
C LEU A 5 -16.42 -24.58 11.66
N SER A 6 -17.44 -25.17 11.06
CA SER A 6 -17.76 -26.59 11.24
C SER A 6 -16.60 -27.49 10.81
N GLU A 7 -16.59 -28.74 11.26
CA GLU A 7 -15.55 -29.70 10.86
C GLU A 7 -15.51 -29.93 9.33
N GLY A 8 -16.68 -29.89 8.67
CA GLY A 8 -16.78 -30.01 7.21
C GLY A 8 -16.13 -28.83 6.49
N GLU A 9 -16.40 -27.60 6.95
CA GLU A 9 -15.78 -26.39 6.41
C GLU A 9 -14.27 -26.35 6.68
N GLN A 10 -13.81 -26.80 7.85
CA GLN A 10 -12.38 -26.91 8.15
C GLN A 10 -11.69 -27.89 7.20
N LYS A 11 -12.27 -29.08 6.95
CA LYS A 11 -11.72 -30.05 5.99
C LYS A 11 -11.68 -29.47 4.58
N ALA A 12 -12.74 -28.81 4.14
CA ALA A 12 -12.79 -28.16 2.82
C ALA A 12 -11.75 -27.02 2.70
N LEU A 13 -11.57 -26.22 3.75
CA LEU A 13 -10.56 -25.17 3.81
C LEU A 13 -9.14 -25.77 3.76
N ILE A 14 -8.85 -26.81 4.53
CA ILE A 14 -7.55 -27.48 4.52
C ILE A 14 -7.25 -28.08 3.13
N ALA A 15 -8.26 -28.67 2.48
CA ALA A 15 -8.12 -29.25 1.15
C ALA A 15 -7.90 -28.20 0.05
N SER A 16 -8.48 -27.01 0.20
CA SER A 16 -8.39 -25.92 -0.79
C SER A 16 -7.19 -25.00 -0.58
N LEU A 17 -6.66 -24.89 0.64
CA LEU A 17 -5.48 -24.08 0.93
C LEU A 17 -4.20 -24.77 0.43
N ALA A 18 -3.34 -24.00 -0.22
CA ALA A 18 -2.00 -24.46 -0.54
C ALA A 18 -1.30 -24.94 0.75
N ARG A 19 -0.79 -26.18 0.74
CA ARG A 19 -0.12 -26.82 1.89
C ARG A 19 0.93 -25.93 2.56
N GLN A 20 1.60 -25.09 1.76
CA GLN A 20 2.61 -24.15 2.20
C GLN A 20 2.05 -23.01 3.07
N ARG A 21 0.80 -22.56 2.86
CA ARG A 21 0.15 -21.52 3.66
C ARG A 21 -0.06 -21.96 5.10
N LEU A 22 -0.49 -23.21 5.32
CA LEU A 22 -0.71 -23.76 6.66
C LEU A 22 0.56 -24.22 7.38
N ARG A 23 1.69 -24.34 6.66
CA ARG A 23 2.94 -24.88 7.21
C ARG A 23 3.39 -24.14 8.48
N ARG A 24 3.37 -22.81 8.47
CA ARG A 24 3.79 -21.99 9.62
C ARG A 24 2.90 -22.17 10.84
N PHE A 25 1.60 -22.40 10.62
CA PHE A 25 0.62 -22.55 11.69
C PHE A 25 0.67 -23.96 12.29
N ARG A 26 0.79 -24.99 11.45
CA ARG A 26 1.01 -26.38 11.89
C ARG A 26 2.27 -26.55 12.72
N ALA A 27 3.33 -25.80 12.41
CA ALA A 27 4.56 -25.83 13.21
C ALA A 27 4.39 -25.20 14.61
N ALA A 28 3.36 -24.38 14.81
CA ALA A 28 3.08 -23.68 16.06
C ALA A 28 1.93 -24.30 16.87
N THR A 29 1.29 -25.36 16.38
CA THR A 29 0.11 -25.97 17.00
C THR A 29 0.21 -27.49 17.04
N THR A 30 -0.59 -28.13 17.90
CA THR A 30 -0.56 -29.59 18.09
C THR A 30 -1.40 -30.34 17.06
N GLY A 31 -2.36 -29.68 16.41
CA GLY A 31 -3.26 -30.30 15.44
C GLY A 31 -3.75 -29.36 14.34
N ASP A 32 -4.37 -29.95 13.32
CA ASP A 32 -4.87 -29.24 12.14
C ASP A 32 -6.02 -28.29 12.45
N ARG A 33 -6.88 -28.64 13.42
CA ARG A 33 -7.95 -27.75 13.92
C ARG A 33 -7.37 -26.44 14.46
N ASP A 34 -6.37 -26.55 15.34
CA ASP A 34 -5.72 -25.39 15.95
C ASP A 34 -4.95 -24.57 14.92
N ALA A 35 -4.31 -25.23 13.93
CA ALA A 35 -3.62 -24.57 12.84
C ALA A 35 -4.58 -23.73 11.98
N VAL A 36 -5.77 -24.26 11.69
CA VAL A 36 -6.83 -23.53 10.97
C VAL A 36 -7.34 -22.36 11.80
N ALA A 37 -7.61 -22.57 13.10
CA ALA A 37 -8.06 -21.50 13.99
C ALA A 37 -7.03 -20.35 14.06
N LEU A 38 -5.73 -20.66 14.15
CA LEU A 38 -4.67 -19.65 14.17
C LEU A 38 -4.52 -18.94 12.82
N TYR A 39 -4.69 -19.65 11.70
CA TYR A 39 -4.73 -19.03 10.37
C TYR A 39 -5.89 -18.03 10.22
N LEU A 40 -7.08 -18.38 10.71
CA LEU A 40 -8.22 -17.47 10.68
C LEU A 40 -8.01 -16.25 11.57
N LEU A 41 -7.42 -16.42 12.75
CA LEU A 41 -7.05 -15.32 13.63
C LEU A 41 -6.01 -14.40 12.97
N ASP A 42 -4.96 -14.95 12.35
CA ASP A 42 -3.95 -14.18 11.60
C ASP A 42 -4.60 -13.37 10.47
N ALA A 43 -5.54 -13.96 9.73
CA ALA A 43 -6.29 -13.26 8.69
C ALA A 43 -7.19 -12.15 9.25
N GLU A 44 -7.86 -12.37 10.38
CA GLU A 44 -8.67 -11.35 11.05
C GLU A 44 -7.80 -10.19 11.55
N LEU A 45 -6.66 -10.48 12.19
CA LEU A 45 -5.71 -9.46 12.64
C LEU A 45 -5.15 -8.66 11.46
N ALA A 46 -4.75 -9.35 10.39
CA ALA A 46 -4.29 -8.70 9.17
C ALA A 46 -5.38 -7.78 8.59
N ALA A 47 -6.64 -8.21 8.54
CA ALA A 47 -7.75 -7.40 8.05
C ALA A 47 -7.96 -6.13 8.89
N HIS A 48 -7.91 -6.23 10.22
CA HIS A 48 -8.03 -5.07 11.11
C HIS A 48 -6.84 -4.11 10.94
N LEU A 49 -5.62 -4.64 10.82
CA LEU A 49 -4.44 -3.83 10.56
C LEU A 49 -4.54 -3.12 9.21
N HIS A 50 -4.95 -3.82 8.15
CA HIS A 50 -5.16 -3.24 6.84
C HIS A 50 -6.20 -2.12 6.84
N ALA A 51 -7.27 -2.25 7.64
CA ALA A 51 -8.25 -1.19 7.81
C ALA A 51 -7.61 0.08 8.40
N ALA A 52 -6.80 -0.06 9.46
CA ALA A 52 -6.08 1.06 10.06
C ALA A 52 -5.06 1.70 9.09
N VAL A 53 -4.29 0.88 8.38
CA VAL A 53 -3.32 1.34 7.36
C VAL A 53 -4.02 2.12 6.25
N ARG A 54 -5.21 1.68 5.82
CA ARG A 54 -5.99 2.38 4.78
C ARG A 54 -6.39 3.79 5.21
N PHE A 55 -6.79 3.98 6.47
CA PHE A 55 -7.11 5.31 6.99
C PHE A 55 -5.86 6.19 7.06
N ALA A 56 -4.73 5.64 7.54
CA ALA A 56 -3.47 6.36 7.60
C ALA A 56 -2.98 6.79 6.20
N GLU A 57 -3.10 5.90 5.20
CA GLU A 57 -2.76 6.18 3.80
C GLU A 57 -3.58 7.34 3.23
N VAL A 58 -4.90 7.28 3.37
CA VAL A 58 -5.78 8.35 2.87
C VAL A 58 -5.46 9.67 3.56
N ALA A 59 -5.33 9.68 4.89
CA ALA A 59 -5.01 10.90 5.64
C ALA A 59 -3.66 11.49 5.22
N LEU A 60 -2.62 10.67 5.10
CA LEU A 60 -1.29 11.09 4.68
C LEU A 60 -1.30 11.65 3.26
N ARG A 61 -1.90 10.92 2.32
CA ARG A 61 -2.03 11.33 0.92
C ARG A 61 -2.73 12.67 0.79
N GLU A 62 -3.87 12.83 1.47
CA GLU A 62 -4.65 14.08 1.42
C GLU A 62 -3.91 15.25 2.07
N ALA A 63 -3.12 15.01 3.12
CA ALA A 63 -2.30 16.04 3.74
C ALA A 63 -1.17 16.49 2.80
N LEU A 64 -0.39 15.53 2.27
CA LEU A 64 0.72 15.82 1.35
C LEU A 64 0.24 16.48 0.07
N HIS A 65 -0.81 15.95 -0.56
CA HIS A 65 -1.34 16.52 -1.80
C HIS A 65 -1.82 17.96 -1.59
N ARG A 66 -2.54 18.24 -0.50
CA ARG A 66 -3.00 19.60 -0.17
C ARG A 66 -1.84 20.58 0.02
N SER A 67 -0.81 20.18 0.77
CA SER A 67 0.36 21.03 1.00
C SER A 67 1.14 21.29 -0.28
N LEU A 68 1.41 20.27 -1.07
CA LEU A 68 2.14 20.40 -2.33
C LEU A 68 1.32 21.13 -3.41
N ALA A 69 0.01 20.94 -3.44
CA ALA A 69 -0.87 21.66 -4.36
C ALA A 69 -0.92 23.16 -4.03
N ALA A 70 -0.91 23.53 -2.75
CA ALA A 70 -0.84 24.92 -2.33
C ALA A 70 0.48 25.60 -2.75
N ALA A 71 1.60 24.88 -2.75
CA ALA A 71 2.91 25.41 -3.10
C ALA A 71 3.18 25.40 -4.62
N TYR A 72 2.76 24.34 -5.33
CA TYR A 72 3.20 24.04 -6.70
C TYR A 72 2.06 23.85 -7.70
N GLY A 73 0.82 24.05 -7.26
CA GLY A 73 -0.41 23.86 -8.04
C GLY A 73 -0.95 22.43 -8.00
N GLU A 74 -2.22 22.28 -8.36
CA GLU A 74 -2.98 21.02 -8.32
C GLU A 74 -2.29 19.82 -9.00
N ARG A 75 -1.49 20.09 -10.03
CA ARG A 75 -0.75 19.08 -10.80
C ARG A 75 0.76 19.11 -10.49
N TRP A 76 1.14 19.36 -9.24
CA TRP A 76 2.53 19.42 -8.79
C TRP A 76 3.36 18.20 -9.21
N PHE A 77 2.76 17.01 -9.23
CA PHE A 77 3.43 15.77 -9.63
C PHE A 77 3.83 15.76 -11.12
N GLN A 78 3.25 16.64 -11.94
CA GLN A 78 3.66 16.87 -13.32
C GLN A 78 4.69 18.00 -13.42
N THR A 79 4.46 19.11 -12.72
CA THR A 79 5.32 20.29 -12.81
C THR A 79 6.66 20.10 -12.10
N GLN A 80 6.71 19.24 -11.08
CA GLN A 80 7.89 18.95 -10.28
C GLN A 80 8.58 17.63 -10.66
N ARG A 81 8.25 16.99 -11.78
CA ARG A 81 8.84 15.68 -12.19
C ARG A 81 10.37 15.65 -12.13
N GLY A 82 11.03 16.76 -12.47
CA GLY A 82 12.49 16.86 -12.41
C GLY A 82 13.08 16.88 -11.00
N LEU A 83 12.27 17.12 -9.96
CA LEU A 83 12.69 17.13 -8.55
C LEU A 83 12.35 15.83 -7.83
N LEU A 84 11.40 15.07 -8.37
CA LEU A 84 10.99 13.77 -7.87
C LEU A 84 12.05 12.70 -8.18
N ASP A 85 12.25 11.78 -7.24
CA ASP A 85 13.03 10.58 -7.50
C ASP A 85 12.29 9.67 -8.50
N LYS A 86 13.06 8.81 -9.16
CA LYS A 86 12.59 7.91 -10.22
C LYS A 86 11.43 7.03 -9.78
N LYS A 87 11.37 6.60 -8.51
CA LYS A 87 10.30 5.72 -8.03
C LYS A 87 9.01 6.49 -7.86
N VAL A 88 9.08 7.73 -7.35
CA VAL A 88 7.92 8.61 -7.22
C VAL A 88 7.40 9.03 -8.59
N ASP A 89 8.29 9.48 -9.49
CA ASP A 89 7.91 9.85 -10.87
C ASP A 89 7.26 8.67 -11.62
N ALA A 90 7.83 7.46 -11.51
CA ALA A 90 7.26 6.26 -12.11
C ALA A 90 5.87 5.94 -11.55
N ALA A 91 5.66 6.05 -10.24
CA ALA A 91 4.36 5.79 -9.63
C ALA A 91 3.28 6.76 -10.12
N PHE A 92 3.61 8.05 -10.27
CA PHE A 92 2.68 9.02 -10.86
C PHE A 92 2.47 8.78 -12.36
N GLY A 93 3.51 8.41 -13.10
CA GLY A 93 3.40 8.06 -14.51
C GLY A 93 2.50 6.84 -14.76
N GLU A 94 2.61 5.80 -13.94
CA GLU A 94 1.75 4.62 -14.00
C GLU A 94 0.29 4.96 -13.64
N ALA A 95 0.09 5.79 -12.62
CA ALA A 95 -1.23 6.28 -12.25
C ALA A 95 -1.88 7.11 -13.37
N GLU A 96 -1.13 7.99 -14.02
CA GLU A 96 -1.61 8.76 -15.17
C GLU A 96 -2.00 7.84 -16.35
N ALA A 97 -1.15 6.86 -16.66
CA ALA A 97 -1.41 5.89 -17.73
C ALA A 97 -2.66 5.04 -17.45
N THR A 98 -2.85 4.62 -16.19
CA THR A 98 -3.97 3.77 -15.79
C THR A 98 -5.29 4.53 -15.72
N VAL A 99 -5.26 5.75 -15.20
CA VAL A 99 -6.47 6.54 -14.94
C VAL A 99 -6.97 7.24 -16.22
N GLY A 100 -6.08 7.52 -17.16
CA GLY A 100 -6.37 8.09 -18.48
C GLY A 100 -6.14 9.60 -18.57
N ILE A 101 -5.98 10.07 -19.82
CA ILE A 101 -5.69 11.47 -20.15
C ILE A 101 -6.82 12.39 -19.67
N GLY A 102 -6.46 13.53 -19.09
CA GLY A 102 -7.42 14.55 -18.65
C GLY A 102 -8.14 14.23 -17.34
N ALA A 103 -7.83 13.11 -16.68
CA ALA A 103 -8.40 12.79 -15.39
C ALA A 103 -8.13 13.88 -14.33
N PRO A 104 -9.07 14.13 -13.40
CA PRO A 104 -8.85 15.06 -12.29
C PRO A 104 -7.61 14.68 -11.48
N ALA A 105 -6.87 15.68 -10.98
CA ALA A 105 -5.66 15.45 -10.18
C ALA A 105 -5.94 14.52 -9.00
N GLY A 106 -7.02 14.75 -8.25
CA GLY A 106 -7.43 13.89 -7.13
C GLY A 106 -7.63 12.42 -7.51
N LYS A 107 -8.04 12.11 -8.76
CA LYS A 107 -8.19 10.72 -9.24
C LYS A 107 -6.83 10.05 -9.47
N ILE A 108 -5.85 10.79 -10.00
CA ILE A 108 -4.46 10.32 -10.14
C ILE A 108 -3.85 10.10 -8.75
N ILE A 109 -3.98 11.10 -7.87
CA ILE A 109 -3.50 11.06 -6.48
C ILE A 109 -4.05 9.81 -5.77
N ALA A 110 -5.36 9.54 -5.88
CA ALA A 110 -5.99 8.37 -5.26
C ALA A 110 -5.52 7.01 -5.80
N HIS A 111 -4.87 6.96 -6.97
CA HIS A 111 -4.38 5.73 -7.56
C HIS A 111 -2.95 5.37 -7.10
N VAL A 112 -2.26 6.31 -6.44
CA VAL A 112 -0.88 6.13 -5.99
C VAL A 112 -0.84 5.49 -4.60
N MET A 113 -0.06 4.41 -4.48
CA MET A 113 0.06 3.57 -3.29
C MET A 113 0.79 4.26 -2.12
N LEU A 114 0.46 3.86 -0.88
CA LEU A 114 1.09 4.28 0.38
C LEU A 114 2.62 4.46 0.32
N GLY A 115 3.32 3.50 -0.31
CA GLY A 115 4.79 3.52 -0.40
C GLY A 115 5.34 4.80 -1.03
N THR A 116 4.64 5.38 -2.01
CA THR A 116 5.05 6.63 -2.67
C THR A 116 4.95 7.81 -1.71
N TRP A 117 3.86 7.88 -0.93
CA TRP A 117 3.65 8.94 0.06
C TRP A 117 4.69 8.88 1.19
N VAL A 118 5.05 7.67 1.63
CA VAL A 118 6.14 7.46 2.58
C VAL A 118 7.49 7.86 1.98
N ASN A 119 7.75 7.59 0.70
CA ASN A 119 8.99 7.97 0.04
C ASN A 119 9.16 9.50 -0.03
N LEU A 120 8.08 10.25 -0.26
CA LEU A 120 8.10 11.72 -0.26
C LEU A 120 8.47 12.34 1.10
N LEU A 121 8.19 11.65 2.20
CA LEU A 121 8.66 12.06 3.55
C LEU A 121 10.12 11.68 3.82
N GLY A 122 10.71 10.85 2.96
CA GLY A 122 12.08 10.40 3.06
C GLY A 122 13.08 11.42 2.55
N LYS A 123 14.35 11.03 2.58
CA LYS A 123 15.47 11.86 2.09
C LYS A 123 15.55 11.97 0.56
N GLY A 124 14.74 11.23 -0.20
CA GLY A 124 14.85 11.09 -1.64
C GLY A 124 15.96 10.11 -2.09
N ASP A 125 15.78 9.58 -3.30
CA ASP A 125 16.72 8.67 -3.98
C ASP A 125 17.34 9.34 -5.22
N GLU A 126 17.42 8.67 -6.37
CA GLU A 126 17.94 9.24 -7.62
C GLU A 126 16.82 9.89 -8.44
N LYS A 127 17.03 11.13 -8.94
CA LYS A 127 16.18 11.86 -9.89
C LYS A 127 16.39 11.35 -11.32
N LEU A 128 15.55 11.80 -12.26
CA LEU A 128 15.65 11.43 -13.68
C LEU A 128 17.00 11.80 -14.32
N ASP A 129 17.62 12.91 -13.90
CA ASP A 129 18.92 13.39 -14.40
C ASP A 129 20.13 12.68 -13.76
N GLY A 130 19.91 11.69 -12.89
CA GLY A 130 20.96 10.96 -12.18
C GLY A 130 21.49 11.67 -10.93
N THR A 131 21.01 12.88 -10.62
CA THR A 131 21.34 13.56 -9.36
C THR A 131 20.48 13.03 -8.21
N ARG A 132 20.88 13.33 -6.98
CA ARG A 132 20.13 12.88 -5.80
C ARG A 132 18.96 13.81 -5.50
N ALA A 133 17.78 13.23 -5.27
CA ALA A 133 16.62 13.91 -4.71
C ALA A 133 16.86 14.23 -3.24
N HIS A 134 16.55 15.47 -2.86
CA HIS A 134 16.59 15.95 -1.48
C HIS A 134 15.29 16.66 -1.14
N TYR A 135 14.20 15.92 -0.86
CA TYR A 135 12.87 16.51 -0.71
C TYR A 135 12.77 17.61 0.35
N VAL A 136 13.49 17.50 1.47
CA VAL A 136 13.48 18.54 2.52
C VAL A 136 14.17 19.85 2.07
N ARG A 137 15.01 19.79 1.04
CA ARG A 137 15.76 20.95 0.54
C ARG A 137 15.23 21.46 -0.81
N ASP A 138 14.75 20.55 -1.65
CA ASP A 138 14.43 20.78 -3.05
C ASP A 138 12.92 20.98 -3.29
N LEU A 139 12.05 20.57 -2.35
CA LEU A 139 10.59 20.81 -2.33
C LEU A 139 10.19 21.67 -1.12
#